data_AF-A0A8H5H3E4-F1
#
_entry.id   AF-A0A8H5H3E4-F1
#
_cell.length_a   1.000
_cell.length_b   1.000
_cell.length_c   1.000
_cell.angle_alpha   90.00
_cell.angle_beta   90.00
_cell.angle_gamma   90.00
#
_symmetry.space_group_name_H-M   'P 1'
#
loop_
_entity.id
_entity.type
_entity.pdbx_description
1 polymer ?
#
loop_
_entity_poly.entity_id
_entity_poly.type
_entity_poly.pdbx_seq_one_letter_code
_entity_poly.pdbx_strand_id
1 'polypeptide(L)'
;MVIQFGYVVLWSTIWPLAPLMALLNNILELRSDAFKITVHERRPTPVRTDTIGPWLDALAFLSWLAALTNSALVYLFCPKEAENARCDTTTGSAIEKVHRHLVDTAGREGVDGIWGEHGKGLGATKELLVMALLVALVASHGYLVVRTVMRHVMERLLWKGSEEVREREREERMVKEVFLKGLGGVEVDSDGNGVGNAGGDADGGVGAVTENGVFAFWDHDEGIDEIMRIAKEA
;
A
#
# COMPACT_ATOMS: atom_id res chain seq x y z
N MET A 1 -4.53 -3.87 15.38
CA MET A 1 -4.90 -3.35 14.04
C MET A 1 -4.88 -4.33 12.87
N VAL A 2 -3.74 -4.86 12.38
CA VAL A 2 -3.70 -5.63 11.10
C VAL A 2 -4.57 -6.89 11.09
N ILE A 3 -4.56 -7.66 12.18
CA ILE A 3 -5.41 -8.86 12.31
C ILE A 3 -6.90 -8.49 12.30
N GLN A 4 -7.29 -7.41 12.99
CA GLN A 4 -8.66 -6.89 12.98
C GLN A 4 -9.08 -6.43 11.59
N PHE A 5 -8.19 -5.76 10.85
CA PHE A 5 -8.42 -5.46 9.43
C PHE A 5 -8.69 -6.74 8.64
N GLY A 6 -7.88 -7.78 8.82
CA GLY A 6 -8.10 -9.10 8.23
C GLY A 6 -9.49 -9.66 8.52
N TYR A 7 -9.96 -9.58 9.77
CA TYR A 7 -11.30 -10.02 10.12
C TYR A 7 -12.39 -9.25 9.36
N VAL A 8 -12.24 -7.94 9.24
CA VAL A 8 -13.18 -7.10 8.49
C VAL A 8 -13.17 -7.47 7.01
N VAL A 9 -12.00 -7.50 6.35
CA VAL A 9 -11.98 -7.71 4.90
C VAL A 9 -12.33 -9.14 4.50
N LEU A 10 -11.95 -10.17 5.27
CA LEU A 10 -12.18 -11.57 4.91
C LEU A 10 -13.58 -12.09 5.25
N TRP A 11 -14.25 -11.54 6.27
CA TRP A 11 -15.45 -12.17 6.86
C TRP A 11 -16.69 -11.26 6.96
N SER A 12 -16.60 -9.98 6.58
CA SER A 12 -17.77 -9.08 6.61
C SER A 12 -18.90 -9.52 5.68
N THR A 13 -18.60 -10.36 4.68
CA THR A 13 -19.62 -10.98 3.83
C THR A 13 -20.54 -11.93 4.59
N ILE A 14 -20.02 -12.62 5.61
CA ILE A 14 -20.80 -13.50 6.50
C ILE A 14 -21.46 -12.69 7.62
N TRP A 15 -20.72 -11.73 8.19
CA TRP A 15 -21.21 -10.88 9.28
C TRP A 15 -21.04 -9.39 8.95
N PRO A 16 -22.07 -8.75 8.34
CA PRO A 16 -21.99 -7.36 7.89
C PRO A 16 -21.80 -6.31 8.99
N LEU A 17 -22.00 -6.69 10.26
CA LEU A 17 -21.81 -5.78 11.41
C LEU A 17 -20.35 -5.74 11.91
N ALA A 18 -19.47 -6.61 11.40
CA ALA A 18 -18.05 -6.62 11.72
C ALA A 18 -17.34 -5.24 11.60
N PRO A 19 -17.51 -4.45 10.53
CA PRO A 19 -16.88 -3.13 10.42
C PRO A 19 -17.37 -2.13 11.47
N LEU A 20 -18.64 -2.20 11.90
CA LEU A 20 -19.16 -1.34 12.97
C LEU A 20 -18.49 -1.66 14.31
N MET A 21 -18.34 -2.96 14.61
CA MET A 21 -17.63 -3.39 15.82
C MET A 21 -16.16 -3.02 15.77
N ALA A 22 -15.53 -3.13 14.60
CA ALA A 22 -14.16 -2.67 14.40
C ALA A 22 -14.01 -1.15 14.60
N LEU A 23 -14.98 -0.35 14.15
CA LEU A 23 -14.97 1.10 14.37
C LEU A 23 -15.05 1.44 15.87
N LEU A 24 -15.97 0.82 16.60
CA LEU A 24 -16.11 1.02 18.04
C LEU A 24 -14.83 0.61 18.78
N ASN A 25 -14.24 -0.53 18.42
CA ASN A 25 -12.96 -0.97 18.98
C ASN A 25 -11.86 0.06 18.72
N ASN A 26 -11.71 0.56 17.49
CA ASN A 26 -10.65 1.52 17.15
C ASN A 26 -10.76 2.85 17.92
N ILE A 27 -11.98 3.32 18.21
CA ILE A 27 -12.20 4.54 19.01
C ILE A 27 -11.66 4.34 20.43
N LEU A 28 -11.93 3.18 21.03
CA LEU A 28 -11.44 2.84 22.36
C LEU A 28 -9.93 2.58 22.34
N GLU A 29 -9.45 1.84 21.33
CA GLU A 29 -8.06 1.42 21.18
C GLU A 29 -7.11 2.64 21.06
N LEU A 30 -7.54 3.69 20.33
CA LEU A 30 -6.78 4.94 20.22
C LEU A 30 -6.52 5.58 21.59
N ARG A 31 -7.52 5.59 22.49
CA ARG A 31 -7.38 6.17 23.83
C ARG A 31 -6.64 5.22 24.77
N SER A 32 -6.92 3.93 24.70
CA SER A 32 -6.26 2.96 25.56
C SER A 32 -4.77 2.83 25.26
N ASP A 33 -4.35 2.91 24.00
CA ASP A 33 -2.93 2.84 23.64
C ASP A 33 -2.18 4.11 24.04
N ALA A 34 -2.79 5.29 23.91
CA ALA A 34 -2.22 6.52 24.44
C ALA A 34 -2.04 6.45 25.97
N PHE A 35 -3.03 5.91 26.68
CA PHE A 35 -2.96 5.69 28.13
C PHE A 35 -1.88 4.66 28.51
N LYS A 36 -1.76 3.57 27.76
CA LYS A 36 -0.74 2.53 27.94
C LYS A 36 0.67 3.12 27.81
N ILE A 37 0.94 3.91 26.77
CA ILE A 37 2.26 4.51 26.53
C ILE A 37 2.63 5.51 27.64
N THR A 38 1.66 6.23 28.21
CA THR A 38 1.90 7.29 29.19
C THR A 38 2.00 6.79 30.63
N VAL A 39 1.28 5.72 30.98
CA VAL A 39 1.18 5.24 32.36
C VAL A 39 1.86 3.89 32.59
N HIS A 40 1.84 3.00 31.60
CA HIS A 40 2.25 1.60 31.77
C HIS A 40 3.63 1.29 31.18
N GLU A 41 4.09 2.09 30.22
CA GLU A 41 5.34 1.85 29.53
C GLU A 41 6.38 2.94 29.82
N ARG A 42 7.66 2.56 29.80
CA ARG A 42 8.74 3.54 29.79
C ARG A 42 8.78 4.24 28.42
N ARG A 43 9.11 5.53 28.41
CA ARG A 43 9.28 6.30 27.17
C ARG A 43 10.24 5.56 26.20
N PRO A 44 9.78 5.20 24.98
CA PRO A 44 10.62 4.54 23.99
C PRO A 44 11.62 5.53 23.38
N THR A 45 12.75 5.01 22.91
CA THR A 45 13.73 5.79 22.15
C THR A 45 13.12 6.22 20.82
N PRO A 46 13.18 7.51 20.45
CA PRO A 46 12.63 7.97 19.19
C PRO A 46 13.43 7.38 18.03
N VAL A 47 12.74 6.68 17.12
CA VAL A 47 13.29 6.13 15.88
C VAL A 47 12.49 6.71 14.72
N ARG A 48 13.19 7.18 13.69
CA ARG A 48 12.55 7.68 12.46
C ARG A 48 12.36 6.52 11.50
N THR A 49 11.17 6.44 10.92
CA THR A 49 10.80 5.43 9.93
C THR A 49 9.94 6.10 8.87
N ASP A 50 10.18 5.80 7.59
CA ASP A 50 9.46 6.43 6.48
C ASP A 50 8.11 5.75 6.19
N THR A 51 7.87 4.58 6.79
CA THR A 51 6.67 3.77 6.57
C THR A 51 6.37 2.90 7.80
N ILE A 52 5.16 2.36 7.86
CA ILE A 52 4.77 1.33 8.85
C ILE A 52 5.53 0.00 8.65
N GLY A 53 6.27 -0.15 7.56
CA GLY A 53 7.16 -1.29 7.30
C GLY A 53 6.43 -2.52 6.70
N PRO A 54 6.73 -3.75 7.13
CA PRO A 54 6.23 -4.98 6.50
C PRO A 54 4.71 -5.14 6.59
N TRP A 55 4.05 -4.36 7.45
CA TRP A 55 2.61 -4.35 7.59
C TRP A 55 1.88 -3.85 6.34
N LEU A 56 2.50 -3.01 5.49
CA LEU A 56 1.89 -2.63 4.21
C LEU A 56 1.68 -3.83 3.29
N ASP A 57 2.69 -4.69 3.18
CA ASP A 57 2.61 -5.90 2.35
C ASP A 57 1.60 -6.89 2.92
N ALA A 58 1.54 -7.01 4.25
CA ALA A 58 0.53 -7.82 4.92
C ALA A 58 -0.90 -7.32 4.65
N LEU A 59 -1.15 -6.01 4.75
CA LEU A 59 -2.46 -5.41 4.45
C LEU A 59 -2.84 -5.58 2.97
N ALA A 60 -1.87 -5.42 2.05
CA ALA A 60 -2.08 -5.63 0.62
C ALA A 60 -2.40 -7.10 0.30
N PHE A 61 -1.69 -8.04 0.94
CA PHE A 61 -1.96 -9.47 0.82
C PHE A 61 -3.35 -9.83 1.36
N LEU A 62 -3.70 -9.38 2.56
CA LEU A 62 -5.03 -9.62 3.15
C LEU A 62 -6.15 -9.08 2.28
N SER A 63 -5.97 -7.91 1.66
CA SER A 63 -6.95 -7.31 0.75
C SER A 63 -7.15 -8.12 -0.52
N TRP A 64 -6.06 -8.65 -1.10
CA TRP A 64 -6.12 -9.54 -2.25
C TRP A 64 -6.78 -10.88 -1.90
N LEU A 65 -6.39 -11.47 -0.77
CA LEU A 65 -6.97 -12.72 -0.27
C LEU A 65 -8.48 -12.55 0.00
N ALA A 66 -8.91 -11.40 0.51
CA ALA A 66 -10.31 -11.08 0.71
C ALA A 66 -11.14 -11.11 -0.58
N ALA A 67 -10.60 -10.70 -1.72
CA ALA A 67 -11.30 -10.81 -3.00
C ALA A 67 -11.57 -12.29 -3.37
N LEU A 68 -10.60 -13.17 -3.10
CA LEU A 68 -10.73 -14.61 -3.34
C LEU A 68 -11.74 -15.25 -2.37
N THR A 69 -11.60 -15.03 -1.07
CA THR A 69 -12.44 -15.68 -0.06
C THR A 69 -13.88 -15.20 -0.13
N ASN A 70 -14.12 -13.89 -0.25
CA ASN A 70 -15.47 -13.33 -0.27
C ASN A 70 -16.28 -13.80 -1.49
N SER A 71 -15.65 -13.82 -2.67
CA SER A 71 -16.32 -14.28 -3.89
C SER A 71 -16.64 -15.78 -3.85
N ALA A 72 -15.72 -16.60 -3.33
CA ALA A 72 -15.96 -18.02 -3.10
C ALA A 72 -17.08 -18.25 -2.07
N LEU A 73 -17.07 -17.53 -0.94
CA LEU A 73 -18.11 -17.62 0.09
C LEU A 73 -19.48 -17.24 -0.46
N VAL A 74 -19.58 -16.14 -1.20
CA VAL A 74 -20.85 -15.72 -1.83
C VAL A 74 -21.35 -16.79 -2.79
N TYR A 75 -20.48 -17.37 -3.63
CA TYR A 75 -20.90 -18.44 -4.54
C TYR A 75 -21.41 -19.70 -3.81
N LEU A 76 -20.68 -20.13 -2.77
CA LEU A 76 -21.00 -21.35 -2.03
C LEU A 76 -22.28 -21.21 -1.19
N PHE A 77 -22.49 -20.03 -0.60
CA PHE A 77 -23.53 -19.79 0.40
C PHE A 77 -24.70 -18.93 -0.08
N CYS A 78 -24.68 -18.41 -1.33
CA CYS A 78 -25.82 -17.75 -1.93
C CYS A 78 -26.62 -18.75 -2.78
N PRO A 79 -27.79 -19.22 -2.30
CA PRO A 79 -28.62 -20.11 -3.09
C PRO A 79 -29.15 -19.37 -4.32
N LYS A 80 -28.91 -19.89 -5.52
CA LYS A 80 -29.65 -19.44 -6.71
C LYS A 80 -31.10 -19.88 -6.53
N GLU A 81 -31.98 -18.94 -6.22
CA GLU A 81 -33.42 -19.16 -6.40
C GLU A 81 -33.62 -19.43 -7.90
N ALA A 82 -33.86 -20.70 -8.25
CA ALA A 82 -34.30 -21.04 -9.59
C ALA A 82 -35.52 -20.19 -9.88
N GLU A 83 -35.47 -19.48 -11.00
CA GLU A 83 -36.33 -18.39 -11.47
C GLU A 83 -37.85 -18.72 -11.56
N ASN A 84 -38.31 -19.87 -11.03
CA ASN A 84 -39.70 -20.34 -11.05
C ASN A 84 -40.22 -20.86 -9.69
N ALA A 85 -39.60 -20.53 -8.56
CA ALA A 85 -40.14 -20.89 -7.25
C ALA A 85 -41.38 -20.03 -6.94
N ARG A 86 -42.56 -20.54 -7.33
CA ARG A 86 -43.85 -20.17 -6.75
C ARG A 86 -43.67 -19.98 -5.25
N CYS A 87 -44.11 -18.83 -4.74
CA CYS A 87 -44.06 -18.49 -3.32
C CYS A 87 -44.90 -19.50 -2.53
N ASP A 88 -44.31 -20.63 -2.16
CA ASP A 88 -44.83 -21.51 -1.14
C ASP A 88 -44.35 -20.95 0.20
N THR A 89 -45.32 -20.53 0.99
CA THR A 89 -45.21 -19.95 2.33
C THR A 89 -44.74 -20.98 3.35
N THR A 90 -43.60 -21.64 3.10
CA THR A 90 -42.87 -22.40 4.12
C THR A 90 -41.55 -21.69 4.36
N THR A 91 -41.58 -20.82 5.37
CA THR A 91 -40.45 -20.08 5.95
C THR A 91 -39.40 -21.02 6.54
N GLY A 92 -38.64 -21.71 5.69
CA GLY A 92 -37.42 -22.38 6.10
C GLY A 92 -36.36 -21.35 6.48
N SER A 93 -35.58 -21.62 7.54
CA SER A 93 -34.51 -20.71 7.97
C SER A 93 -33.47 -20.54 6.86
N ALA A 94 -32.69 -19.44 6.87
CA ALA A 94 -31.61 -19.23 5.90
C ALA A 94 -30.62 -20.41 5.87
N ILE A 95 -30.38 -21.05 7.02
CA ILE A 95 -29.54 -22.24 7.15
C ILE A 95 -30.13 -23.42 6.39
N GLU A 96 -31.45 -23.61 6.45
CA GLU A 96 -32.12 -24.70 5.76
C GLU A 96 -32.07 -24.52 4.23
N LYS A 97 -32.19 -23.27 3.75
CA LYS A 97 -32.03 -22.95 2.33
C LYS A 97 -30.61 -23.21 1.84
N VAL A 98 -29.60 -22.78 2.61
CA VAL A 98 -28.18 -23.02 2.32
C VAL A 98 -27.85 -24.51 2.33
N HIS A 99 -28.34 -25.24 3.33
CA HIS A 99 -28.15 -26.69 3.43
C HIS A 99 -28.79 -27.41 2.24
N ARG A 100 -30.04 -27.06 1.89
CA ARG A 100 -30.68 -27.60 0.68
C ARG A 100 -29.91 -27.27 -0.59
N HIS A 101 -29.41 -26.05 -0.73
CA HIS A 101 -28.61 -25.67 -1.90
C HIS A 101 -27.32 -26.48 -2.00
N LEU A 102 -26.56 -26.60 -0.91
CA LEU A 102 -25.33 -27.40 -0.87
C LEU A 102 -25.59 -28.89 -1.12
N VAL A 103 -26.67 -29.44 -0.56
CA VAL A 103 -27.04 -30.85 -0.75
C VAL A 103 -27.59 -31.11 -2.15
N ASP A 104 -28.40 -30.22 -2.72
CA ASP A 104 -28.93 -30.35 -4.08
C ASP A 104 -27.81 -30.20 -5.12
N THR A 105 -26.92 -29.22 -4.93
CA THR A 105 -25.74 -29.05 -5.80
C THR A 105 -24.73 -30.19 -5.66
N ALA A 106 -24.54 -30.76 -4.47
CA ALA A 106 -23.70 -31.95 -4.26
C ALA A 106 -24.39 -33.27 -4.64
N GLY A 107 -25.71 -33.29 -4.70
CA GLY A 107 -26.55 -34.49 -4.89
C GLY A 107 -27.10 -34.67 -6.31
N ARG A 108 -27.01 -33.67 -7.19
CA ARG A 108 -27.31 -33.84 -8.62
C ARG A 108 -26.45 -34.96 -9.18
N GLU A 109 -27.12 -36.00 -9.69
CA GLU A 109 -26.49 -36.95 -10.61
C GLU A 109 -25.80 -36.15 -11.69
N GLY A 110 -24.50 -36.39 -11.87
CA GLY A 110 -23.66 -35.61 -12.77
C GLY A 110 -24.34 -35.48 -14.12
N VAL A 111 -24.65 -34.25 -14.52
CA VAL A 111 -24.73 -33.94 -15.95
C VAL A 111 -23.39 -34.39 -16.55
N ASP A 112 -23.40 -34.99 -17.74
CA ASP A 112 -22.18 -35.30 -18.48
C ASP A 112 -21.23 -34.11 -18.37
N GLY A 113 -20.22 -34.23 -17.51
CA GLY A 113 -19.33 -33.13 -17.21
C GLY A 113 -18.60 -32.71 -18.48
N ILE A 114 -18.04 -31.52 -18.49
CA ILE A 114 -17.10 -31.06 -19.54
C ILE A 114 -16.00 -32.11 -19.82
N TRP A 115 -15.72 -32.97 -18.82
CA TRP A 115 -14.72 -34.04 -18.83
C TRP A 115 -15.27 -35.48 -18.83
N GLY A 116 -16.55 -35.69 -19.12
CA GLY A 116 -17.10 -37.00 -19.51
C GLY A 116 -16.84 -38.19 -18.56
N GLU A 117 -16.81 -37.99 -17.24
CA GLU A 117 -16.53 -39.07 -16.28
C GLU A 117 -17.71 -39.36 -15.33
N HIS A 118 -18.17 -40.62 -15.34
CA HIS A 118 -19.38 -41.10 -14.65
C HIS A 118 -19.07 -41.52 -13.20
N GLY A 119 -18.91 -40.54 -12.30
CA GLY A 119 -18.56 -40.78 -10.88
C GLY A 119 -19.64 -40.35 -9.89
N LYS A 120 -20.24 -41.30 -9.15
CA LYS A 120 -21.23 -41.04 -8.08
C LYS A 120 -20.64 -40.13 -6.98
N GLY A 121 -21.30 -39.01 -6.69
CA GLY A 121 -21.09 -38.13 -5.51
C GLY A 121 -19.79 -37.31 -5.46
N LEU A 122 -18.66 -37.86 -5.91
CA LEU A 122 -17.38 -37.14 -5.95
C LEU A 122 -17.32 -36.13 -7.11
N GLY A 123 -18.07 -36.35 -8.19
CA GLY A 123 -18.13 -35.43 -9.33
C GLY A 123 -18.79 -34.09 -8.97
N ALA A 124 -19.96 -34.13 -8.32
CA ALA A 124 -20.73 -32.93 -8.00
C ALA A 124 -20.02 -31.99 -7.02
N THR A 125 -19.34 -32.53 -6.00
CA THR A 125 -18.53 -31.74 -5.06
C THR A 125 -17.30 -31.14 -5.74
N LYS A 126 -16.65 -31.87 -6.64
CA LYS A 126 -15.55 -31.35 -7.46
C LYS A 126 -16.02 -30.20 -8.36
N GLU A 127 -17.13 -30.36 -9.07
CA GLU A 127 -17.71 -29.32 -9.93
C GLU A 127 -18.04 -28.05 -9.14
N LEU A 128 -18.66 -28.18 -7.96
CA LEU A 128 -18.97 -27.04 -7.10
C LEU A 128 -17.72 -26.29 -6.63
N LEU A 129 -16.67 -27.02 -6.23
CA LEU A 129 -15.40 -26.41 -5.82
C LEU A 129 -14.66 -25.78 -7.01
N VAL A 130 -14.70 -26.41 -8.19
CA VAL A 130 -14.12 -25.85 -9.43
C VAL A 130 -14.82 -24.55 -9.79
N MET A 131 -16.16 -24.51 -9.76
CA MET A 131 -16.90 -23.28 -10.04
C MET A 131 -16.62 -22.19 -9.01
N ALA A 132 -16.55 -22.53 -7.72
CA ALA A 132 -16.15 -21.57 -6.68
C ALA A 132 -14.74 -21.01 -6.92
N LEU A 133 -13.80 -21.86 -7.35
CA LEU A 133 -12.44 -21.45 -7.70
C LEU A 133 -12.42 -20.54 -8.93
N LEU A 134 -13.20 -20.84 -9.97
CA LEU A 134 -13.31 -20.00 -11.16
C LEU A 134 -13.87 -18.61 -10.82
N VAL A 135 -14.92 -18.54 -9.99
CA VAL A 135 -15.46 -17.28 -9.50
C VAL A 135 -14.41 -16.50 -8.70
N ALA A 136 -13.65 -17.19 -7.83
CA ALA A 136 -12.56 -16.58 -7.09
C ALA A 136 -11.46 -16.02 -8.02
N LEU A 137 -11.07 -16.78 -9.06
CA LEU A 137 -10.09 -16.31 -10.04
C LEU A 137 -10.56 -15.08 -10.80
N VAL A 138 -11.83 -15.05 -11.23
CA VAL A 138 -12.42 -13.86 -11.87
C VAL A 138 -12.39 -12.66 -10.90
N ALA A 139 -12.78 -12.85 -9.65
CA ALA A 139 -12.73 -11.81 -8.63
C ALA A 139 -11.30 -11.30 -8.35
N SER A 140 -10.30 -12.19 -8.36
CA SER A 140 -8.89 -11.84 -8.22
C SER A 140 -8.42 -10.91 -9.34
N HIS A 141 -8.75 -11.24 -10.60
CA HIS A 141 -8.42 -10.37 -11.74
C HIS A 141 -9.16 -9.03 -11.66
N GLY A 142 -10.44 -9.05 -11.29
CA GLY A 142 -11.22 -7.84 -11.02
C GLY A 142 -10.56 -6.94 -9.97
N TYR A 143 -10.11 -7.52 -8.85
CA TYR A 143 -9.37 -6.80 -7.81
C TYR A 143 -8.08 -6.16 -8.35
N LEU A 144 -7.28 -6.87 -9.16
CA LEU A 144 -6.06 -6.33 -9.76
C LEU A 144 -6.35 -5.15 -10.69
N VAL A 145 -7.40 -5.23 -11.50
CA VAL A 145 -7.85 -4.12 -12.37
C VAL A 145 -8.26 -2.92 -11.52
N VAL A 146 -9.15 -3.13 -10.53
CA VAL A 146 -9.61 -2.05 -9.64
C VAL A 146 -8.43 -1.42 -8.89
N ARG A 147 -7.48 -2.21 -8.39
CA ARG A 147 -6.28 -1.72 -7.72
C ARG A 147 -5.43 -0.85 -8.65
N THR A 148 -5.28 -1.26 -9.92
CA THR A 148 -4.50 -0.52 -10.92
C THR A 148 -5.18 0.81 -11.26
N VAL A 149 -6.50 0.79 -11.47
CA VAL A 149 -7.30 1.99 -11.71
C VAL A 149 -7.23 2.94 -10.51
N MET A 150 -7.44 2.43 -9.30
CA MET A 150 -7.37 3.25 -8.08
C MET A 150 -5.99 3.87 -7.89
N ARG A 151 -4.91 3.12 -8.13
CA ARG A 151 -3.55 3.67 -8.11
C ARG A 151 -3.41 4.81 -9.12
N HIS A 152 -3.88 4.61 -10.35
CA HIS A 152 -3.80 5.62 -11.39
C HIS A 152 -4.59 6.89 -11.02
N VAL A 153 -5.80 6.72 -10.49
CA VAL A 153 -6.67 7.83 -10.07
C VAL A 153 -6.05 8.59 -8.89
N MET A 154 -5.57 7.88 -7.87
CA MET A 154 -4.93 8.51 -6.72
C MET A 154 -3.65 9.26 -7.09
N GLU A 155 -2.82 8.68 -7.97
CA GLU A 155 -1.62 9.36 -8.46
C GLU A 155 -1.97 10.62 -9.26
N ARG A 156 -3.04 10.57 -10.06
CA ARG A 156 -3.50 11.71 -10.87
C ARG A 156 -4.15 12.81 -10.02
N LEU A 157 -4.97 12.46 -9.05
CA LEU A 157 -5.79 13.41 -8.29
C LEU A 157 -5.09 13.97 -7.06
N LEU A 158 -4.35 13.12 -6.34
CA LEU A 158 -3.77 13.50 -5.05
C LEU A 158 -2.26 13.72 -5.13
N TRP A 159 -1.54 12.95 -5.96
CA TRP A 159 -0.07 12.99 -5.94
C TRP A 159 0.52 14.00 -6.93
N LYS A 160 0.04 14.02 -8.19
CA LYS A 160 0.59 14.91 -9.21
C LYS A 160 0.25 16.37 -8.89
N GLY A 161 1.27 17.13 -8.48
CA GLY A 161 1.14 18.54 -8.11
C GLY A 161 0.78 18.78 -6.65
N SER A 162 0.84 17.75 -5.80
CA SER A 162 0.65 17.92 -4.36
C SER A 162 1.74 18.83 -3.75
N GLU A 163 1.42 19.49 -2.65
CA GLU A 163 2.37 20.40 -1.99
C GLU A 163 3.61 19.64 -1.52
N GLU A 164 3.43 18.41 -1.02
CA GLU A 164 4.49 17.55 -0.51
C GLU A 164 5.48 17.14 -1.60
N VAL A 165 4.98 16.83 -2.82
CA VAL A 165 5.84 16.54 -3.98
C VAL A 165 6.61 17.80 -4.38
N ARG A 166 5.95 18.95 -4.40
CA ARG A 166 6.58 20.23 -4.76
C ARG A 166 7.58 20.72 -3.72
N GLU A 167 7.40 20.36 -2.45
CA GLU A 167 8.35 20.60 -1.37
C GLU A 167 9.55 19.67 -1.50
N ARG A 168 9.36 18.36 -1.68
CA ARG A 168 10.46 17.42 -1.94
C ARG A 168 11.29 17.83 -3.16
N GLU A 169 10.64 18.18 -4.27
CA GLU A 169 11.36 18.65 -5.46
C GLU A 169 12.14 19.94 -5.20
N ARG A 170 11.61 20.85 -4.37
CA ARG A 170 12.30 22.09 -4.00
C ARG A 170 13.52 21.80 -3.12
N GLU A 171 13.39 20.92 -2.13
CA GLU A 171 14.50 20.47 -1.29
C GLU A 171 15.61 19.84 -2.13
N GLU A 172 15.26 18.94 -3.06
CA GLU A 172 16.23 18.33 -3.96
C GLU A 172 16.94 19.34 -4.88
N ARG A 173 16.21 20.36 -5.38
CA ARG A 173 16.81 21.43 -6.20
C ARG A 173 17.77 22.28 -5.38
N MET A 174 17.38 22.68 -4.16
CA MET A 174 18.22 23.47 -3.27
C MET A 174 19.53 22.74 -2.94
N VAL A 175 19.48 21.44 -2.65
CA VAL A 175 20.69 20.64 -2.40
C VAL A 175 21.61 20.61 -3.63
N LYS A 176 21.05 20.44 -4.83
CA LYS A 176 21.83 20.45 -6.08
C LYS A 176 22.47 21.80 -6.35
N GLU A 177 21.75 22.90 -6.11
CA GLU A 177 22.28 24.26 -6.28
C GLU A 177 23.45 24.54 -5.32
N VAL A 178 23.33 24.17 -4.05
CA VAL A 178 24.41 24.31 -3.05
C VAL A 178 25.63 23.48 -3.47
N PHE A 179 25.42 22.24 -3.90
CA PHE A 179 26.50 21.36 -4.36
C PHE A 179 27.23 21.91 -5.59
N LEU A 180 26.49 22.43 -6.58
CA LEU A 180 27.08 23.03 -7.79
C LEU A 180 27.89 24.31 -7.49
N LYS A 181 27.40 25.13 -6.56
CA LYS A 181 28.15 26.31 -6.06
C LYS A 181 29.45 25.89 -5.36
N GLY A 182 29.42 24.82 -4.55
CA GLY A 182 30.58 24.28 -3.85
C GLY A 182 31.65 23.66 -4.75
N LEU A 183 31.27 23.15 -5.93
CA LEU A 183 32.20 22.61 -6.93
C LEU A 183 32.96 23.68 -7.75
N GLY A 184 32.72 24.97 -7.51
CA GLY A 184 33.32 26.07 -8.26
C GLY A 184 32.75 26.25 -9.68
N GLY A 185 31.51 25.81 -9.93
CA GLY A 185 30.92 25.74 -11.27
C GLY A 185 29.99 26.90 -11.62
N VAL A 186 30.44 27.72 -12.58
CA VAL A 186 29.67 28.49 -13.61
C VAL A 186 28.22 28.80 -13.25
N GLU A 187 27.92 30.07 -12.97
CA GLU A 187 26.54 30.57 -13.01
C GLU A 187 26.02 30.44 -14.44
N VAL A 188 25.03 29.56 -14.63
CA VAL A 188 24.30 29.42 -15.89
C VAL A 188 23.02 30.23 -15.73
N ASP A 189 22.89 31.28 -16.53
CA ASP A 189 21.72 32.14 -16.52
C ASP A 189 20.50 31.41 -17.15
N SER A 190 19.29 31.93 -16.95
CA SER A 190 18.03 31.28 -17.38
C SER A 190 17.95 30.92 -18.88
N ASP A 191 18.82 31.49 -19.71
CA ASP A 191 18.92 31.24 -21.16
C ASP A 191 19.95 30.16 -21.56
N GLY A 192 20.57 29.46 -20.61
CA GLY A 192 21.53 28.38 -20.88
C GLY A 192 22.91 28.85 -21.32
N ASN A 193 23.19 30.16 -21.22
CA ASN A 193 24.52 30.70 -21.44
C ASN A 193 25.34 30.59 -20.15
N GLY A 194 26.42 29.81 -20.19
CA GLY A 194 27.36 29.72 -19.06
C GLY A 194 28.24 30.96 -18.99
N VAL A 195 28.12 31.74 -17.91
CA VAL A 195 29.10 32.78 -17.59
C VAL A 195 30.20 32.11 -16.77
N GLY A 196 31.25 31.68 -17.47
CA GLY A 196 32.46 31.20 -16.81
C GLY A 196 33.04 32.33 -15.98
N ASN A 197 33.01 32.21 -14.65
CA ASN A 197 33.83 33.05 -13.81
C ASN A 197 35.27 32.59 -14.01
N ALA A 198 36.01 33.30 -14.85
CA ALA A 198 37.45 33.17 -14.97
C ALA A 198 38.07 33.67 -13.66
N GLY A 199 38.01 32.84 -12.62
CA GLY A 199 38.77 33.02 -11.38
C GLY A 199 40.24 32.83 -11.71
N GLY A 200 40.96 33.95 -11.67
CA GLY A 200 42.35 34.07 -12.09
C GLY A 200 43.34 33.22 -11.29
N ASP A 201 44.52 33.10 -11.90
CA ASP A 201 45.73 32.51 -11.37
C ASP A 201 45.92 32.79 -9.87
N ALA A 202 45.98 31.71 -9.08
CA ALA A 202 46.51 31.76 -7.72
C ALA A 202 48.04 31.84 -7.79
N ASP A 203 48.56 33.05 -8.03
CA ASP A 203 49.94 33.39 -7.70
C ASP A 203 50.03 33.77 -6.21
N GLY A 204 51.15 33.37 -5.59
CA GLY A 204 51.38 33.46 -4.15
C GLY A 204 51.34 34.89 -3.62
N GLY A 205 50.60 35.11 -2.53
CA GLY A 205 50.53 36.40 -1.88
C GLY A 205 50.09 36.29 -0.43
N VAL A 206 51.06 36.38 0.48
CA VAL A 206 50.86 36.50 1.93
C VAL A 206 50.09 37.78 2.26
N GLY A 207 49.00 37.66 3.04
CA GLY A 207 48.57 38.68 4.00
C GLY A 207 47.41 39.59 3.59
N ALA A 208 46.23 39.33 4.16
CA ALA A 208 45.34 40.37 4.72
C ALA A 208 44.33 39.70 5.66
N VAL A 209 44.61 39.77 6.97
CA VAL A 209 43.64 39.43 8.01
C VAL A 209 42.59 40.55 8.02
N THR A 210 41.41 40.29 7.46
CA THR A 210 40.24 41.15 7.67
C THR A 210 39.48 40.67 8.90
N GLU A 211 39.37 41.56 9.90
CA GLU A 211 38.48 41.43 11.05
C GLU A 211 37.06 41.10 10.60
N ASN A 212 36.64 39.84 10.73
CA ASN A 212 35.25 39.38 10.94
C ASN A 212 35.28 37.85 11.20
N GLY A 213 35.97 37.44 12.27
CA GLY A 213 36.27 36.04 12.58
C GLY A 213 35.08 35.14 12.96
N VAL A 214 33.83 35.61 12.85
CA VAL A 214 32.63 34.81 13.18
C VAL A 214 31.99 34.20 11.92
N PHE A 215 32.19 34.79 10.73
CA PHE A 215 31.65 34.25 9.48
C PHE A 215 32.66 33.37 8.72
N ALA A 216 33.97 33.63 8.86
CA ALA A 216 35.02 32.85 8.20
C ALA A 216 35.04 31.36 8.58
N PHE A 217 34.55 31.02 9.78
CA PHE A 217 34.42 29.62 10.22
C PHE A 217 33.33 28.84 9.45
N TRP A 218 32.28 29.52 8.99
CA TRP A 218 31.16 28.91 8.26
C TRP A 218 31.35 28.92 6.74
N ASP A 219 32.27 29.74 6.22
CA ASP A 219 32.61 29.80 4.79
C ASP A 219 33.61 28.70 4.35
N HIS A 220 34.23 28.00 5.30
CA HIS A 220 35.17 26.91 5.02
C HIS A 220 34.52 25.55 5.29
N ASP A 221 34.10 24.86 4.22
CA ASP A 221 33.49 23.53 4.32
C ASP A 221 34.55 22.43 4.08
N GLU A 222 35.20 22.01 5.17
CA GLU A 222 36.23 20.95 5.19
C GLU A 222 35.72 19.63 4.57
N GLY A 223 34.41 19.39 4.57
CA GLY A 223 33.82 18.15 4.04
C GLY A 223 33.90 18.03 2.51
N ILE A 224 33.83 19.15 1.78
CA ILE A 224 33.92 19.16 0.31
C ILE A 224 35.35 18.86 -0.13
N ASP A 225 36.34 19.42 0.57
CA ASP A 225 37.76 19.19 0.30
C ASP A 225 38.14 17.72 0.53
N GLU A 226 37.59 17.09 1.57
CA GLU A 226 37.80 15.67 1.86
C GLU A 226 37.19 14.77 0.78
N ILE A 227 35.98 15.10 0.28
CA ILE A 227 35.34 14.38 -0.84
C ILE A 227 36.16 14.53 -2.13
N MET A 228 36.63 15.73 -2.46
CA MET A 228 37.46 15.96 -3.64
C MET A 228 38.81 15.23 -3.56
N ARG A 229 39.40 15.17 -2.37
CA ARG A 229 40.64 14.43 -2.13
C ARG A 229 40.43 12.92 -2.33
N ILE A 230 39.37 12.35 -1.79
CA ILE A 230 39.04 10.93 -1.97
C ILE A 230 38.75 10.62 -3.44
N ALA A 231 38.06 11.50 -4.17
CA ALA A 231 37.80 11.34 -5.60
C ALA A 231 39.07 11.43 -6.46
N LYS A 232 40.10 12.15 -6.01
CA LYS A 232 41.39 12.29 -6.69
C LYS A 232 42.36 11.14 -6.37
N GLU A 233 42.15 10.46 -5.25
CA GLU A 233 42.93 9.29 -4.82
C GLU A 233 42.34 7.95 -5.33
N ALA A 234 41.13 7.96 -5.92
CA ALA A 234 40.48 6.82 -6.58
C ALA A 234 40.79 6.75 -8.09
#